data_AF-A0A8X6R3L8-F1
#
_entry.id   AF-A0A8X6R3L8-F1
#
_cell.length_a   1.000
_cell.length_b   1.000
_cell.length_c   1.000
_cell.angle_alpha   90.00
_cell.angle_beta   90.00
_cell.angle_gamma   90.00
#
_symmetry.space_group_name_H-M   'P 1'
#
loop_
_entity.id
_entity.type
_entity.pdbx_description
1 polymer ?
#
loop_
_entity_poly.entity_id
_entity_poly.type
_entity_poly.pdbx_seq_one_letter_code
_entity_poly.pdbx_strand_id
1 'polypeptide(L)'
;MTWKRLQISEQSRTRWESEANRASDEVNLLKSQVQHLRNEFTTHREDLIKKLAETKFDAEAVQELHTQIEEQRRVLEEMQNRLKHTEGERDQLQSALSTSQHSQTQVENGLRQDIESLKRRLEQAESVNESVKRSYEAAQLLIEEKIASQKQILNAKMNDAEKSTLENKIVDLQVELAALKNGKVEPDQSYDQLKNEKEALEQQVNFMNSVIVDMQHKNDDLRNRLDILETEVIFDGQLQLGLPQHRVSARLYCDICSVFDIHDTEDCPKQLNVRRTPSYSSQESEF
;
A
#
# COMPACT_ATOMS: atom_id res chain seq x y z
N MET A 1 -49.59 111.91 95.73
CA MET A 1 -48.30 111.19 95.60
C MET A 1 -48.48 109.69 95.33
N THR A 2 -49.50 109.03 95.88
CA THR A 2 -49.71 107.56 95.80
C THR A 2 -50.23 107.06 94.45
N TRP A 3 -51.21 107.73 93.84
CA TRP A 3 -51.77 107.35 92.52
C TRP A 3 -50.74 107.35 91.38
N LYS A 4 -49.85 108.35 91.36
CA LYS A 4 -48.80 108.47 90.34
C LYS A 4 -47.75 107.35 90.44
N ARG A 5 -47.46 106.85 91.65
CA ARG A 5 -46.60 105.67 91.85
C ARG A 5 -47.26 104.38 91.36
N LEU A 6 -48.56 104.22 91.60
CA LEU A 6 -49.32 103.05 91.14
C LEU A 6 -49.35 102.98 89.60
N GLN A 7 -49.62 104.11 88.94
CA GLN A 7 -49.62 104.20 87.48
C GLN A 7 -48.24 103.92 86.86
N ILE A 8 -47.16 104.41 87.46
CA ILE A 8 -45.78 104.12 87.03
C ILE A 8 -45.45 102.63 87.21
N SER A 9 -45.92 102.02 88.31
CA SER A 9 -45.74 100.59 88.58
C SER A 9 -46.49 99.71 87.57
N GLU A 10 -47.71 100.09 87.19
CA GLU A 10 -48.52 99.36 86.22
C GLU A 10 -47.97 99.50 84.80
N GLN A 11 -47.53 100.70 84.40
CA GLN A 11 -46.79 100.90 83.15
C GLN A 11 -45.49 100.09 83.12
N SER A 12 -44.77 100.01 84.24
CA SER A 12 -43.57 99.17 84.34
C SER A 12 -43.91 97.69 84.19
N ARG A 13 -44.99 97.20 84.83
CA ARG A 13 -45.47 95.81 84.70
C ARG A 13 -45.80 95.47 83.26
N THR A 14 -46.61 96.28 82.58
CA THR A 14 -46.99 96.05 81.17
C THR A 14 -45.76 96.06 80.23
N ARG A 15 -44.77 96.92 80.51
CA ARG A 15 -43.51 96.93 79.77
C ARG A 15 -42.71 95.64 79.99
N TRP A 16 -42.60 95.17 81.22
CA TRP A 16 -41.93 93.90 81.53
C TRP A 16 -42.66 92.70 80.93
N GLU A 17 -43.99 92.69 80.94
CA GLU A 17 -44.80 91.65 80.29
C GLU A 17 -44.59 91.65 78.78
N SER A 18 -44.58 92.83 78.13
CA SER A 18 -44.29 92.94 76.70
C SER A 18 -42.86 92.49 76.35
N GLU A 19 -41.87 92.81 77.17
CA GLU A 19 -40.48 92.40 76.94
C GLU A 19 -40.31 90.89 77.18
N ALA A 20 -40.95 90.34 78.20
CA ALA A 20 -40.95 88.90 78.48
C ALA A 20 -41.64 88.11 77.35
N ASN A 21 -42.76 88.61 76.81
CA ASN A 21 -43.42 88.01 75.66
C ASN A 21 -42.54 88.06 74.42
N ARG A 22 -41.89 89.20 74.14
CA ARG A 22 -40.96 89.35 73.01
C ARG A 22 -39.76 88.40 73.12
N ALA A 23 -39.18 88.28 74.32
CA ALA A 23 -38.11 87.33 74.59
C ALA A 23 -38.58 85.87 74.45
N SER A 24 -39.80 85.56 74.89
CA SER A 24 -40.40 84.23 74.72
C SER A 24 -40.62 83.89 73.25
N ASP A 25 -41.09 84.83 72.44
CA ASP A 25 -41.28 84.65 71.00
C ASP A 25 -39.94 84.44 70.28
N GLU A 26 -38.90 85.19 70.65
CA GLU A 26 -37.55 85.03 70.11
C GLU A 26 -36.94 83.67 70.47
N VAL A 27 -37.11 83.21 71.72
CA VAL A 27 -36.69 81.86 72.15
C VAL A 27 -37.44 80.78 71.38
N ASN A 28 -38.75 80.94 71.16
CA ASN A 28 -39.54 79.99 70.39
C ASN A 28 -39.10 79.94 68.92
N LEU A 29 -38.79 81.11 68.33
CA LEU A 29 -38.25 81.20 66.97
C LEU A 29 -36.89 80.51 66.87
N LEU A 30 -35.94 80.83 67.75
CA LEU A 30 -34.62 80.19 67.78
C LEU A 30 -34.73 78.68 68.01
N LYS A 31 -35.64 78.23 68.87
CA LYS A 31 -35.90 76.80 69.09
C LYS A 31 -36.40 76.12 67.82
N SER A 32 -37.30 76.76 67.06
CA SER A 32 -37.77 76.24 65.78
C SER A 32 -36.65 76.17 64.72
N GLN A 33 -35.78 77.18 64.66
CA GLN A 33 -34.63 77.20 63.75
C GLN A 33 -33.61 76.12 64.10
N VAL A 34 -33.28 75.95 65.38
CA VAL A 34 -32.39 74.87 65.84
C VAL A 34 -32.99 73.50 65.53
N GLN A 35 -34.30 73.33 65.70
CA GLN A 35 -34.98 72.08 65.36
C GLN A 35 -34.96 71.82 63.85
N HIS A 36 -35.17 72.85 63.03
CA HIS A 36 -35.07 72.75 61.57
C HIS A 36 -33.67 72.33 61.13
N LEU A 37 -32.64 73.05 61.57
CA LEU A 37 -31.24 72.71 61.26
C LEU A 37 -30.91 71.30 61.73
N ARG A 38 -31.36 70.89 62.92
CA ARG A 38 -31.15 69.54 63.42
C ARG A 38 -31.75 68.50 62.48
N ASN A 39 -32.97 68.72 62.00
CA ASN A 39 -33.62 67.82 61.06
C ASN A 39 -32.85 67.76 59.72
N GLU A 40 -32.41 68.90 59.18
CA GLU A 40 -31.60 68.96 57.95
C GLU A 40 -30.26 68.25 58.10
N PHE A 41 -29.56 68.44 59.23
CA PHE A 41 -28.33 67.72 59.53
C PHE A 41 -28.57 66.21 59.64
N THR A 42 -29.68 65.77 60.23
CA THR A 42 -30.01 64.34 60.28
C THR A 42 -30.30 63.76 58.90
N THR A 43 -31.07 64.45 58.06
CA THR A 43 -31.37 63.97 56.70
C THR A 43 -30.11 63.92 55.84
N HIS A 44 -29.26 64.95 55.89
CA HIS A 44 -27.99 64.94 55.16
C HIS A 44 -27.03 63.86 55.65
N ARG A 45 -27.01 63.59 56.95
CA ARG A 45 -26.22 62.48 57.51
C ARG A 45 -26.72 61.13 57.00
N GLU A 46 -28.03 60.90 56.97
CA GLU A 46 -28.64 59.68 56.45
C GLU A 46 -28.35 59.50 54.95
N ASP A 47 -28.50 60.56 54.16
CA ASP A 47 -28.16 60.56 52.74
C ASP A 47 -26.69 60.23 52.49
N LEU A 48 -25.78 60.78 53.31
CA LEU A 48 -24.35 60.52 53.17
C LEU A 48 -24.02 59.06 53.53
N ILE A 49 -24.65 58.51 54.56
CA ILE A 49 -24.50 57.08 54.92
C ILE A 49 -25.01 56.20 53.78
N LYS A 50 -26.15 56.53 53.19
CA LYS A 50 -26.72 55.78 52.06
C LYS A 50 -25.78 55.81 50.84
N LYS A 51 -25.30 56.99 50.44
CA LYS A 51 -24.32 57.14 49.35
C LYS A 51 -23.02 56.38 49.65
N LEU A 52 -22.56 56.40 50.90
CA LEU A 52 -21.35 55.67 51.29
C LEU A 52 -21.56 54.14 51.23
N ALA A 53 -22.76 53.66 51.52
CA ALA A 53 -23.11 52.25 51.32
C ALA A 53 -23.20 51.88 49.82
N GLU A 54 -23.84 52.72 49.01
CA GLU A 54 -23.95 52.55 47.55
C GLU A 54 -22.55 52.51 46.90
N THR A 55 -21.70 53.49 47.20
CA THR A 55 -20.33 53.53 46.65
C THR A 55 -19.46 52.35 47.07
N LYS A 56 -19.66 51.80 48.27
CA LYS A 56 -18.97 50.56 48.69
C LYS A 56 -19.43 49.36 47.90
N PHE A 57 -20.75 49.21 47.72
CA PHE A 57 -21.32 48.14 46.92
C PHE A 57 -20.83 48.22 45.46
N ASP A 58 -20.84 49.41 44.87
CA ASP A 58 -20.32 49.63 43.52
C ASP A 58 -18.82 49.32 43.42
N ALA A 59 -18.03 49.67 44.44
CA ALA A 59 -16.60 49.35 44.48
C ALA A 59 -16.34 47.83 44.53
N GLU A 60 -17.12 47.09 45.32
CA GLU A 60 -17.05 45.63 45.38
C GLU A 60 -17.44 44.99 44.03
N ALA A 61 -18.50 45.48 43.38
CA ALA A 61 -18.92 45.01 42.06
C ALA A 61 -17.85 45.29 40.98
N VAL A 62 -17.23 46.47 40.99
CA VAL A 62 -16.12 46.80 40.09
C VAL A 62 -14.90 45.91 40.34
N GLN A 63 -14.60 45.61 41.60
CA GLN A 63 -13.51 44.71 41.96
C GLN A 63 -13.75 43.28 41.43
N GLU A 64 -14.98 42.77 41.54
CA GLU A 64 -15.34 41.47 40.98
C GLU A 64 -15.26 41.44 39.45
N LEU A 65 -15.76 42.48 38.77
CA LEU A 65 -15.61 42.58 37.32
C LEU A 65 -14.14 42.67 36.91
N HIS A 66 -13.31 43.37 37.69
CA HIS A 66 -11.89 43.47 37.42
C HIS A 66 -11.18 42.11 37.52
N THR A 67 -11.49 41.29 38.54
CA THR A 67 -10.91 39.94 38.66
C THR A 67 -11.37 39.02 37.52
N GLN A 68 -12.62 39.13 37.09
CA GLN A 68 -13.13 38.38 35.93
C GLN A 68 -12.42 38.77 34.63
N ILE A 69 -12.20 40.07 34.40
CA ILE A 69 -11.46 40.57 33.23
C ILE A 69 -10.02 40.06 33.24
N GLU A 70 -9.36 40.04 34.40
CA GLU A 70 -7.98 39.57 34.52
C GLU A 70 -7.87 38.07 34.25
N GLU A 71 -8.83 37.27 34.72
CA GLU A 71 -8.87 35.84 34.39
C GLU A 71 -9.11 35.61 32.89
N GLN A 72 -10.02 36.38 32.27
CA GLN A 72 -10.23 36.31 30.82
C GLN A 72 -8.97 36.70 30.04
N ARG A 73 -8.22 37.71 30.49
CA ARG A 73 -6.93 38.07 29.88
C ARG A 73 -5.92 36.93 29.97
N ARG A 74 -5.84 36.26 31.12
CA ARG A 74 -4.95 35.11 31.33
C ARG A 74 -5.29 33.95 30.38
N VAL A 75 -6.58 33.64 30.23
CA VAL A 75 -7.03 32.59 29.30
C VAL A 75 -6.72 32.96 27.85
N LEU A 76 -6.94 34.22 27.45
CA LEU A 76 -6.60 34.68 26.10
C LEU A 76 -5.10 34.57 25.81
N GLU A 77 -4.25 34.91 26.77
CA GLU A 77 -2.80 34.76 26.64
C GLU A 77 -2.38 33.29 26.49
N GLU A 78 -2.98 32.39 27.29
CA GLU A 78 -2.75 30.95 27.17
C GLU A 78 -3.17 30.42 25.79
N MET A 79 -4.36 30.79 25.32
CA MET A 79 -4.86 30.40 23.99
C MET A 79 -3.96 30.94 22.87
N GLN A 80 -3.47 32.18 23.00
CA GLN A 80 -2.55 32.77 22.03
C GLN A 80 -1.20 32.04 22.00
N ASN A 81 -0.68 31.63 23.15
CA ASN A 81 0.56 30.85 23.23
C ASN A 81 0.38 29.45 22.63
N ARG A 82 -0.76 28.79 22.88
CA ARG A 82 -1.10 27.51 22.24
C ARG A 82 -1.21 27.65 20.73
N LEU A 83 -1.84 28.72 20.23
CA LEU A 83 -1.94 28.98 18.79
C LEU A 83 -0.56 29.17 18.15
N LYS A 84 0.32 29.97 18.75
CA LYS A 84 1.70 30.14 18.26
C LYS A 84 2.47 28.82 18.21
N HIS A 85 2.26 27.96 19.21
CA HIS A 85 2.89 26.66 19.26
C HIS A 85 2.41 25.76 18.12
N THR A 86 1.09 25.63 17.93
CA THR A 86 0.52 24.81 16.86
C THR A 86 0.83 25.34 15.46
N GLU A 87 0.90 26.67 15.28
CA GLU A 87 1.39 27.28 14.04
C GLU A 87 2.86 26.92 13.77
N GLY A 88 3.71 26.93 14.80
CA GLY A 88 5.10 26.50 14.69
C GLY A 88 5.24 25.02 14.32
N GLU A 89 4.44 24.14 14.93
CA GLU A 89 4.39 22.71 14.58
C GLU A 89 3.94 22.50 13.13
N ARG A 90 2.89 23.23 12.70
CA ARG A 90 2.40 23.19 11.31
C ARG A 90 3.50 23.58 10.33
N ASP A 91 4.23 24.66 10.60
CA ASP A 91 5.28 25.14 9.70
C ASP A 91 6.46 24.15 9.63
N GLN A 92 6.82 23.51 10.76
CA GLN A 92 7.81 22.44 10.79
C GLN A 92 7.38 21.21 9.96
N LEU A 93 6.14 20.77 10.14
CA LEU A 93 5.57 19.65 9.38
C LEU A 93 5.50 19.98 7.88
N GLN A 94 5.13 21.20 7.51
CA GLN A 94 5.11 21.66 6.13
C GLN A 94 6.51 21.63 5.49
N SER A 95 7.54 22.05 6.24
CA SER A 95 8.92 21.99 5.78
C SER A 95 9.42 20.54 5.63
N ALA A 96 9.09 19.67 6.58
CA ALA A 96 9.43 18.25 6.53
C ALA A 96 8.75 17.55 5.33
N LEU A 97 7.47 17.83 5.10
CA LEU A 97 6.71 17.31 3.97
C LEU A 97 7.32 17.75 2.63
N SER A 98 7.66 19.03 2.51
CA SER A 98 8.28 19.57 1.29
C SER A 98 9.65 18.92 1.01
N THR A 99 10.43 18.68 2.07
CA THR A 99 11.73 17.99 1.96
C THR A 99 11.55 16.53 1.54
N SER A 100 10.59 15.84 2.14
CA SER A 100 10.27 14.45 1.80
C SER A 100 9.72 14.31 0.38
N GLN A 101 8.91 15.25 -0.08
CA GLN A 101 8.42 15.28 -1.46
C GLN A 101 9.57 15.50 -2.45
N HIS A 102 10.51 16.38 -2.11
CA HIS A 102 11.68 16.63 -2.95
C HIS A 102 12.56 15.38 -3.05
N SER A 103 12.85 14.71 -1.93
CA SER A 103 13.64 13.47 -1.94
C SER A 103 12.93 12.35 -2.69
N GLN A 104 11.61 12.19 -2.50
CA GLN A 104 10.81 11.22 -3.25
C GLN A 104 10.88 11.50 -4.76
N THR A 105 10.72 12.75 -5.19
CA THR A 105 10.82 13.14 -6.59
C THR A 105 12.20 12.83 -7.18
N GLN A 106 13.28 13.04 -6.41
CA GLN A 106 14.63 12.66 -6.84
C GLN A 106 14.77 11.14 -7.04
N VAL A 107 14.27 10.34 -6.10
CA VAL A 107 14.30 8.88 -6.19
C VAL A 107 13.47 8.39 -7.38
N GLU A 108 12.27 8.91 -7.59
CA GLU A 108 11.42 8.56 -8.73
C GLU A 108 12.10 8.90 -10.07
N ASN A 109 12.75 10.07 -10.15
CA ASN A 109 13.52 10.45 -11.34
C ASN A 109 14.73 9.53 -11.56
N GLY A 110 15.44 9.12 -10.51
CA GLY A 110 16.53 8.14 -10.59
C GLY A 110 16.04 6.79 -11.11
N LEU A 111 14.97 6.26 -10.52
CA LEU A 111 14.36 5.00 -10.97
C LEU A 111 13.87 5.08 -12.42
N ARG A 112 13.31 6.22 -12.86
CA ARG A 112 12.94 6.44 -14.26
C ARG A 112 14.15 6.36 -15.20
N GLN A 113 15.27 6.95 -14.82
CA GLN A 113 16.51 6.87 -15.61
C GLN A 113 17.06 5.45 -15.66
N ASP A 114 17.04 4.72 -14.55
CA ASP A 114 17.50 3.34 -14.48
C ASP A 114 16.62 2.41 -15.34
N ILE A 115 15.30 2.58 -15.29
CA ILE A 115 14.36 1.85 -16.17
C ILE A 115 14.69 2.11 -17.64
N GLU A 116 14.93 3.37 -18.02
CA GLU A 116 15.26 3.73 -19.40
C GLU A 116 16.62 3.17 -19.85
N SER A 117 17.59 3.10 -18.94
CA SER A 117 18.89 2.48 -19.17
C SER A 117 18.77 0.96 -19.35
N LEU A 118 18.02 0.30 -18.47
CA LEU A 118 17.79 -1.15 -18.52
C LEU A 118 17.01 -1.55 -19.77
N LYS A 119 16.00 -0.77 -20.18
CA LYS A 119 15.29 -0.99 -21.45
C LYS A 119 16.23 -0.98 -22.65
N ARG A 120 17.08 0.05 -22.75
CA ARG A 120 18.09 0.13 -23.83
C ARG A 120 19.06 -1.04 -23.83
N ARG A 121 19.51 -1.48 -22.64
CA ARG A 121 20.38 -2.65 -22.51
C ARG A 121 19.68 -3.94 -22.91
N LEU A 122 18.39 -4.08 -22.58
CA LEU A 122 17.57 -5.22 -22.97
C LEU A 122 17.41 -5.27 -24.49
N GLU A 123 17.02 -4.16 -25.12
CA GLU A 123 16.91 -4.06 -26.58
C GLU A 123 18.23 -4.39 -27.29
N GLN A 124 19.35 -3.91 -26.75
CA GLN A 124 20.68 -4.25 -27.28
C GLN A 124 20.98 -5.75 -27.13
N ALA A 125 20.68 -6.34 -25.97
CA ALA A 125 20.90 -7.76 -25.73
C ALA A 125 20.02 -8.64 -26.65
N GLU A 126 18.76 -8.25 -26.86
CA GLU A 126 17.85 -8.91 -27.80
C GLU A 126 18.36 -8.83 -29.23
N SER A 127 18.83 -7.66 -29.67
CA SER A 127 19.44 -7.50 -31.00
C SER A 127 20.68 -8.37 -31.18
N VAL A 128 21.55 -8.45 -30.17
CA VAL A 128 22.73 -9.31 -30.21
C VAL A 128 22.31 -10.78 -30.27
N ASN A 129 21.35 -11.20 -29.44
CA ASN A 129 20.88 -12.57 -29.40
C ASN A 129 20.30 -13.01 -30.75
N GLU A 130 19.49 -12.15 -31.38
CA GLU A 130 18.96 -12.38 -32.73
C GLU A 130 20.08 -12.52 -33.77
N SER A 131 21.14 -11.69 -33.69
CA SER A 131 22.30 -11.81 -34.58
C SER A 131 23.07 -13.12 -34.39
N VAL A 132 23.24 -13.56 -33.14
CA VAL A 132 23.92 -14.82 -32.79
C VAL A 132 23.09 -16.00 -33.26
N LYS A 133 21.76 -15.96 -33.07
CA LYS A 133 20.84 -17.00 -33.55
C LYS A 133 20.94 -17.19 -35.06
N ARG A 134 20.91 -16.10 -35.84
CA ARG A 134 21.09 -16.17 -37.30
C ARG A 134 22.45 -16.72 -37.70
N SER A 135 23.52 -16.31 -37.02
CA SER A 135 24.87 -16.84 -37.25
C SER A 135 24.95 -18.35 -36.97
N TYR A 136 24.32 -18.79 -35.89
CA TYR A 136 24.24 -20.19 -35.50
C TYR A 136 23.47 -21.04 -36.52
N GLU A 137 22.29 -20.57 -36.95
CA GLU A 137 21.48 -21.23 -38.00
C GLU A 137 22.25 -21.32 -39.33
N ALA A 138 22.93 -20.24 -39.74
CA ALA A 138 23.77 -20.26 -40.93
C ALA A 138 24.94 -21.25 -40.81
N ALA A 139 25.58 -21.34 -39.64
CA ALA A 139 26.64 -22.30 -39.38
C ALA A 139 26.13 -23.75 -39.41
N GLN A 140 24.92 -24.01 -38.89
CA GLN A 140 24.29 -25.33 -38.98
C GLN A 140 24.07 -25.76 -40.43
N LEU A 141 23.52 -24.89 -41.28
CA LEU A 141 23.30 -25.18 -42.70
C LEU A 141 24.63 -25.50 -43.43
N LEU A 142 25.69 -24.74 -43.15
CA LEU A 142 27.02 -25.00 -43.73
C LEU A 142 27.60 -26.35 -43.27
N ILE A 143 27.36 -26.75 -42.01
CA ILE A 143 27.78 -28.06 -41.50
C ILE A 143 26.99 -29.17 -42.20
N GLU A 144 25.67 -29.02 -42.37
CA GLU A 144 24.84 -29.99 -43.07
C GLU A 144 25.25 -30.16 -44.54
N GLU A 145 25.50 -29.05 -45.25
CA GLU A 145 26.02 -29.05 -46.63
C GLU A 145 27.39 -29.75 -46.71
N LYS A 146 28.28 -29.49 -45.75
CA LYS A 146 29.58 -30.15 -45.67
C LYS A 146 29.44 -31.66 -45.42
N ILE A 147 28.53 -32.08 -44.54
CA ILE A 147 28.26 -33.51 -44.30
C ILE A 147 27.68 -34.17 -45.56
N ALA A 148 26.75 -33.51 -46.24
CA ALA A 148 26.13 -34.02 -47.46
C ALA A 148 27.17 -34.20 -48.59
N SER A 149 28.00 -33.18 -48.84
CA SER A 149 29.08 -33.26 -49.82
C SER A 149 30.11 -34.34 -49.46
N GLN A 150 30.47 -34.48 -48.19
CA GLN A 150 31.41 -35.50 -47.73
C GLN A 150 30.85 -36.92 -47.90
N LYS A 151 29.55 -37.14 -47.65
CA LYS A 151 28.85 -38.40 -47.96
C LYS A 151 28.85 -38.70 -49.46
N GLN A 152 28.60 -37.71 -50.30
CA GLN A 152 28.62 -37.88 -51.76
C GLN A 152 30.02 -38.29 -52.27
N ILE A 153 31.08 -37.68 -51.74
CA ILE A 153 32.47 -38.05 -52.04
C ILE A 153 32.77 -39.48 -51.58
N LEU A 154 32.32 -39.87 -50.39
CA LEU A 154 32.50 -41.23 -49.87
C LEU A 154 31.81 -42.27 -50.77
N ASN A 155 30.55 -42.01 -51.14
CA ASN A 155 29.79 -42.89 -52.03
C ASN A 155 30.45 -43.01 -53.41
N ALA A 156 30.94 -41.91 -53.98
CA ALA A 156 31.66 -41.95 -55.26
C ALA A 156 32.91 -42.83 -55.17
N LYS A 157 33.70 -42.70 -54.09
CA LYS A 157 34.88 -43.56 -53.85
C LYS A 157 34.52 -45.03 -53.67
N MET A 158 33.41 -45.33 -52.98
CA MET A 158 32.93 -46.71 -52.82
C MET A 158 32.50 -47.30 -54.17
N ASN A 159 31.74 -46.54 -54.97
CA ASN A 159 31.32 -46.96 -56.31
C ASN A 159 32.51 -47.19 -57.24
N ASP A 160 33.54 -46.33 -57.18
CA ASP A 160 34.77 -46.50 -57.97
C ASP A 160 35.55 -47.75 -57.55
N ALA A 161 35.62 -48.03 -56.24
CA ALA A 161 36.25 -49.24 -55.72
C ALA A 161 35.47 -50.50 -56.14
N GLU A 162 34.13 -50.48 -56.01
CA GLU A 162 33.27 -51.57 -56.46
C GLU A 162 33.42 -51.83 -57.96
N LYS A 163 33.42 -50.76 -58.78
CA LYS A 163 33.66 -50.84 -60.22
C LYS A 163 35.00 -51.48 -60.53
N SER A 164 36.09 -51.07 -59.87
CA SER A 164 37.41 -51.69 -60.05
C SER A 164 37.41 -53.18 -59.66
N THR A 165 36.73 -53.56 -58.58
CA THR A 165 36.60 -54.98 -58.20
C THR A 165 35.79 -55.79 -59.22
N LEU A 166 34.73 -55.22 -59.78
CA LEU A 166 33.92 -55.86 -60.82
C LEU A 166 34.70 -55.97 -62.13
N GLU A 167 35.46 -54.94 -62.52
CA GLU A 167 36.35 -54.99 -63.68
C GLU A 167 37.40 -56.10 -63.53
N ASN A 168 38.02 -56.23 -62.35
CA ASN A 168 38.94 -57.33 -62.06
C ASN A 168 38.25 -58.69 -62.15
N LYS A 169 37.07 -58.86 -61.55
CA LYS A 169 36.28 -60.11 -61.66
C LYS A 169 35.89 -60.43 -63.10
N ILE A 170 35.56 -59.44 -63.92
CA ILE A 170 35.25 -59.64 -65.34
C ILE A 170 36.49 -60.15 -66.06
N VAL A 171 37.67 -59.58 -65.79
CA VAL A 171 38.94 -60.08 -66.35
C VAL A 171 39.19 -61.52 -65.91
N ASP A 172 39.04 -61.83 -64.62
CA ASP A 172 39.21 -63.17 -64.08
C ASP A 172 38.23 -64.17 -64.73
N LEU A 173 36.95 -63.81 -64.82
CA LEU A 173 35.93 -64.63 -65.48
C LEU A 173 36.17 -64.78 -66.99
N GLN A 174 36.73 -63.78 -67.67
CA GLN A 174 37.13 -63.89 -69.07
C GLN A 174 38.30 -64.88 -69.24
N VAL A 175 39.25 -64.89 -68.30
CA VAL A 175 40.34 -65.87 -68.24
C VAL A 175 39.79 -67.27 -67.97
N GLU A 176 38.86 -67.42 -67.01
CA GLU A 176 38.19 -68.68 -66.71
C GLU A 176 37.33 -69.18 -67.88
N LEU A 177 36.58 -68.30 -68.55
CA LEU A 177 35.80 -68.64 -69.75
C LEU A 177 36.70 -69.03 -70.92
N ALA A 178 37.86 -68.38 -71.08
CA ALA A 178 38.87 -68.81 -72.04
C ALA A 178 39.44 -70.20 -71.68
N ALA A 179 39.56 -70.52 -70.40
CA ALA A 179 39.94 -71.85 -69.91
C ALA A 179 38.83 -72.91 -70.11
N LEU A 180 37.57 -72.55 -69.86
CA LEU A 180 36.37 -73.40 -70.05
C LEU A 180 36.03 -73.62 -71.53
N LYS A 181 36.36 -72.68 -72.41
CA LYS A 181 36.26 -72.90 -73.87
C LYS A 181 37.20 -74.02 -74.37
N ASN A 182 38.14 -74.48 -73.53
CA ASN A 182 39.00 -75.64 -73.74
C ASN A 182 38.72 -76.82 -72.77
N GLY A 183 37.62 -76.81 -72.01
CA GLY A 183 37.39 -77.84 -70.99
C GLY A 183 35.92 -77.99 -70.61
N LYS A 184 35.42 -79.22 -70.78
CA LYS A 184 34.08 -79.74 -70.47
C LYS A 184 33.39 -79.09 -69.26
N VAL A 185 32.13 -78.72 -69.48
CA VAL A 185 31.11 -78.49 -68.45
C VAL A 185 30.73 -79.84 -67.84
N GLU A 186 30.80 -79.96 -66.51
CA GLU A 186 30.00 -80.92 -65.74
C GLU A 186 28.89 -80.18 -64.98
N PRO A 187 27.69 -80.77 -64.86
CA PRO A 187 26.57 -80.16 -64.14
C PRO A 187 26.75 -80.40 -62.64
N ASP A 188 26.89 -79.33 -61.87
CA ASP A 188 27.11 -79.40 -60.44
C ASP A 188 25.80 -79.69 -59.68
N GLN A 189 25.93 -80.52 -58.66
CA GLN A 189 24.94 -80.92 -57.65
C GLN A 189 24.52 -79.76 -56.73
N SER A 190 24.69 -78.51 -57.19
CA SER A 190 24.54 -77.26 -56.45
C SER A 190 23.09 -76.78 -56.35
N TYR A 191 22.21 -77.19 -57.28
CA TYR A 191 20.84 -76.67 -57.35
C TYR A 191 19.98 -77.07 -56.14
N ASP A 192 20.12 -78.31 -55.64
CA ASP A 192 19.32 -78.78 -54.49
C ASP A 192 19.82 -78.16 -53.17
N GLN A 193 21.11 -77.86 -53.04
CA GLN A 193 21.66 -77.15 -51.88
C GLN A 193 21.20 -75.68 -51.88
N LEU A 194 21.27 -74.99 -53.02
CA LEU A 194 20.77 -73.63 -53.19
C LEU A 194 19.26 -73.53 -52.97
N LYS A 195 18.49 -74.54 -53.37
CA LYS A 195 17.05 -74.59 -53.13
C LYS A 195 16.72 -74.74 -51.64
N ASN A 196 17.40 -75.64 -50.93
CA ASN A 196 17.22 -75.81 -49.48
C ASN A 196 17.66 -74.57 -48.70
N GLU A 197 18.76 -73.91 -49.12
CA GLU A 197 19.24 -72.68 -48.49
C GLU A 197 18.31 -71.50 -48.76
N LYS A 198 17.74 -71.42 -49.96
CA LYS A 198 16.66 -70.47 -50.28
C LYS A 198 15.41 -70.72 -49.42
N GLU A 199 14.97 -71.96 -49.27
CA GLU A 199 13.82 -72.30 -48.43
C GLU A 199 14.08 -71.97 -46.95
N ALA A 200 15.30 -72.17 -46.45
CA ALA A 200 15.70 -71.78 -45.10
C ALA A 200 15.71 -70.24 -44.90
N LEU A 201 16.22 -69.49 -45.88
CA LEU A 201 16.20 -68.03 -45.86
C LEU A 201 14.77 -67.48 -45.98
N GLU A 202 13.91 -68.09 -46.81
CA GLU A 202 12.50 -67.72 -46.90
C GLU A 202 11.75 -67.99 -45.58
N GLN A 203 12.06 -69.09 -44.89
CA GLN A 203 11.54 -69.34 -43.54
C GLN A 203 12.05 -68.32 -42.52
N GLN A 204 13.32 -67.92 -42.58
CA GLN A 204 13.88 -66.88 -41.71
C GLN A 204 13.23 -65.51 -41.96
N VAL A 205 13.02 -65.15 -43.22
CA VAL A 205 12.32 -63.92 -43.62
C VAL A 205 10.86 -63.94 -43.14
N ASN A 206 10.17 -65.07 -43.27
CA ASN A 206 8.80 -65.22 -42.76
C ASN A 206 8.73 -65.11 -41.23
N PHE A 207 9.69 -65.69 -40.52
CA PHE A 207 9.82 -65.53 -39.08
C PHE A 207 10.05 -64.07 -38.70
N MET A 208 10.99 -63.39 -39.36
CA MET A 208 11.24 -61.96 -39.12
C MET A 208 10.01 -61.10 -39.41
N ASN A 209 9.29 -61.37 -40.50
CA ASN A 209 8.05 -60.67 -40.81
C ASN A 209 6.98 -60.90 -39.74
N SER A 210 6.87 -62.12 -39.19
CA SER A 210 5.95 -62.39 -38.07
C SER A 210 6.34 -61.62 -36.79
N VAL A 211 7.64 -61.53 -36.48
CA VAL A 211 8.15 -60.76 -35.34
C VAL A 211 7.97 -59.25 -35.53
N ILE A 212 8.16 -58.75 -36.76
CA ILE A 212 7.93 -57.34 -37.09
C ILE A 212 6.44 -56.99 -36.92
N VAL A 213 5.54 -57.84 -37.40
CA VAL A 213 4.08 -57.65 -37.22
C VAL A 213 3.72 -57.68 -35.74
N ASP A 214 4.23 -58.63 -34.96
CA ASP A 214 3.98 -58.71 -33.53
C ASP A 214 4.54 -57.48 -32.77
N MET A 215 5.69 -56.96 -33.20
CA MET A 215 6.28 -55.74 -32.65
C MET A 215 5.58 -54.45 -33.06
N GLN A 216 5.00 -54.40 -34.26
CA GLN A 216 4.14 -53.31 -34.69
C GLN A 216 2.84 -53.30 -33.91
N HIS A 217 2.16 -54.45 -33.78
CA HIS A 217 0.97 -54.57 -32.91
C HIS A 217 1.25 -54.17 -31.47
N LYS A 218 2.41 -54.54 -30.92
CA LYS A 218 2.78 -54.14 -29.55
C LYS A 218 3.10 -52.65 -29.44
N ASN A 219 3.74 -52.05 -30.46
CA ASN A 219 3.93 -50.61 -30.50
C ASN A 219 2.60 -49.86 -30.63
N ASP A 220 1.67 -50.37 -31.41
CA ASP A 220 0.36 -49.75 -31.59
C ASP A 220 -0.50 -49.90 -30.33
N ASP A 221 -0.42 -51.03 -29.62
CA ASP A 221 -1.07 -51.19 -28.30
C ASP A 221 -0.46 -50.23 -27.26
N LEU A 222 0.87 -50.05 -27.26
CA LEU A 222 1.53 -49.09 -26.39
C LEU A 222 1.19 -47.63 -26.74
N ARG A 223 1.11 -47.29 -28.03
CA ARG A 223 0.66 -45.97 -28.49
C ARG A 223 -0.79 -45.72 -28.14
N ASN A 224 -1.68 -46.69 -28.31
CA ASN A 224 -3.09 -46.56 -27.91
C ASN A 224 -3.22 -46.39 -26.39
N ARG A 225 -2.41 -47.08 -25.58
CA ARG A 225 -2.37 -46.85 -24.13
C ARG A 225 -1.86 -45.47 -23.76
N LEU A 226 -0.84 -44.96 -24.47
CA LEU A 226 -0.36 -43.59 -24.28
C LEU A 226 -1.42 -42.57 -24.69
N ASP A 227 -2.11 -42.79 -25.81
CA ASP A 227 -3.18 -41.91 -26.30
C ASP A 227 -4.39 -41.92 -25.35
N ILE A 228 -4.77 -43.08 -24.80
CA ILE A 228 -5.79 -43.19 -23.73
C ILE A 228 -5.35 -42.44 -22.47
N LEU A 229 -4.09 -42.58 -22.05
CA LEU A 229 -3.56 -41.83 -20.89
C LEU A 229 -3.50 -40.32 -21.15
N GLU A 230 -3.12 -39.89 -22.35
CA GLU A 230 -3.10 -38.47 -22.73
C GLU A 230 -4.52 -37.91 -22.85
N THR A 231 -5.48 -38.69 -23.36
CA THR A 231 -6.88 -38.26 -23.46
C THR A 231 -7.64 -38.32 -22.13
N GLU A 232 -7.36 -39.27 -21.23
CA GLU A 232 -7.89 -39.27 -19.86
C GLU A 232 -7.33 -38.10 -19.02
N VAL A 233 -6.08 -37.70 -19.26
CA VAL A 233 -5.46 -36.50 -18.63
C VAL A 233 -6.02 -35.19 -19.17
N ILE A 234 -6.61 -35.17 -20.38
CA ILE A 234 -7.19 -33.98 -21.00
C ILE A 234 -8.72 -33.89 -20.78
N PHE A 235 -9.42 -35.01 -20.59
CA PHE A 235 -10.89 -35.03 -20.43
C PHE A 235 -11.37 -34.90 -18.98
N ASP A 236 -10.50 -35.10 -17.98
CA ASP A 236 -10.81 -34.76 -16.59
C ASP A 236 -9.93 -33.60 -16.14
N GLY A 237 -10.44 -32.37 -16.28
CA GLY A 237 -9.90 -31.14 -15.67
C GLY A 237 -9.92 -31.17 -14.13
N GLN A 238 -9.87 -32.36 -13.54
CA GLN A 238 -10.08 -32.59 -12.13
C GLN A 238 -9.49 -33.92 -11.68
N LEU A 239 -8.21 -34.24 -11.93
CA LEU A 239 -7.57 -35.26 -11.11
C LEU A 239 -6.08 -35.04 -10.80
N GLN A 240 -5.89 -34.85 -9.50
CA GLN A 240 -4.65 -34.78 -8.75
C GLN A 240 -3.79 -36.01 -8.99
N LEU A 241 -2.72 -35.87 -9.78
CA LEU A 241 -1.57 -36.77 -9.68
C LEU A 241 -0.63 -36.29 -8.57
N GLY A 242 -0.86 -36.82 -7.37
CA GLY A 242 0.15 -37.56 -6.59
C GLY A 242 1.51 -36.94 -6.22
N LEU A 243 1.78 -35.68 -6.53
CA LEU A 243 2.85 -34.92 -5.86
C LEU A 243 2.27 -34.38 -4.56
N PRO A 244 2.99 -34.41 -3.42
CA PRO A 244 2.57 -33.70 -2.22
C PRO A 244 2.62 -32.20 -2.50
N GLN A 245 1.61 -31.69 -3.21
CA GLN A 245 1.26 -30.29 -3.25
C GLN A 245 0.76 -29.97 -1.85
N HIS A 246 1.71 -29.63 -0.99
CA HIS A 246 1.47 -28.91 0.24
C HIS A 246 0.76 -27.61 -0.17
N ARG A 247 -0.57 -27.66 -0.35
CA ARG A 247 -1.41 -26.48 -0.45
C ARG A 247 -1.40 -25.87 0.95
N VAL A 248 -0.36 -25.10 1.23
CA VAL A 248 -0.31 -24.22 2.38
C VAL A 248 -1.48 -23.26 2.17
N SER A 249 -2.58 -23.47 2.91
CA SER A 249 -3.58 -22.42 3.08
C SER A 249 -2.83 -21.17 3.48
N ALA A 250 -3.07 -20.03 2.80
CA ALA A 250 -2.41 -18.77 3.13
C ALA A 250 -2.49 -18.57 4.65
N ARG A 251 -1.33 -18.49 5.32
CA ARG A 251 -1.26 -18.37 6.77
C ARG A 251 -1.85 -17.03 7.16
N LEU A 252 -2.88 -17.05 8.00
CA LEU A 252 -3.50 -15.83 8.51
C LEU A 252 -2.48 -15.17 9.44
N TYR A 253 -2.04 -13.96 9.12
CA TYR A 253 -1.11 -13.19 9.94
C TYR A 253 -1.77 -11.88 10.32
N CYS A 254 -1.85 -11.64 11.62
CA CYS A 254 -2.37 -10.38 12.13
C CYS A 254 -1.22 -9.40 12.35
N ASP A 255 -1.12 -8.38 11.50
CA ASP A 255 -0.12 -7.33 11.60
C ASP A 255 -0.22 -6.52 12.91
N ILE A 256 -1.40 -6.49 13.53
CA ILE A 256 -1.68 -5.70 14.75
C ILE A 256 -1.12 -6.34 16.01
N CYS A 257 -1.11 -7.67 16.11
CA CYS A 257 -0.63 -8.37 17.30
C CYS A 257 0.46 -9.41 17.03
N SER A 258 0.92 -9.52 15.79
CA SER A 258 2.04 -10.33 15.35
C SER A 258 1.90 -11.82 15.67
N VAL A 259 0.66 -12.34 15.66
CA VAL A 259 0.36 -13.77 15.84
C VAL A 259 -0.03 -14.39 14.50
N PHE A 260 0.39 -15.63 14.32
CA PHE A 260 0.07 -16.45 13.15
C PHE A 260 -1.10 -17.38 13.43
N ASP A 261 -1.90 -17.65 12.40
CA ASP A 261 -2.90 -18.71 12.28
C ASP A 261 -4.09 -18.65 13.27
N ILE A 262 -4.26 -17.56 14.03
CA ILE A 262 -5.39 -17.38 14.97
C ILE A 262 -6.52 -16.56 14.36
N HIS A 263 -6.20 -15.37 13.84
CA HIS A 263 -7.13 -14.43 13.23
C HIS A 263 -6.37 -13.60 12.18
N ASP A 264 -7.09 -13.07 11.21
CA ASP A 264 -6.52 -12.08 10.28
C ASP A 264 -6.53 -10.68 10.89
N THR A 265 -5.85 -9.74 10.24
CA THR A 265 -5.74 -8.35 10.66
C THR A 265 -7.09 -7.67 10.88
N GLU A 266 -8.19 -8.09 10.23
CA GLU A 266 -9.54 -7.50 10.39
C GLU A 266 -10.30 -7.98 11.64
N ASP A 267 -9.97 -9.16 12.16
CA ASP A 267 -10.64 -9.78 13.31
C ASP A 267 -9.81 -9.65 14.61
N CYS A 268 -8.86 -8.71 14.64
CA CYS A 268 -7.99 -8.58 15.79
C CYS A 268 -8.74 -8.03 17.01
N PRO A 269 -8.78 -8.75 18.15
CA PRO A 269 -9.44 -8.25 19.36
C PRO A 269 -8.79 -6.97 19.91
N LYS A 270 -7.53 -6.68 19.53
CA LYS A 270 -6.88 -5.40 19.86
C LYS A 270 -7.38 -4.23 19.02
N GLN A 271 -7.94 -4.48 17.84
CA GLN A 271 -8.47 -3.46 16.94
C GLN A 271 -9.74 -2.80 17.51
N LEU A 272 -10.54 -3.54 18.30
CA LEU A 272 -11.67 -3.00 19.06
C LEU A 272 -11.25 -2.02 20.17
N ASN A 273 -10.02 -2.13 20.69
CA ASN A 273 -9.49 -1.19 21.68
C ASN A 273 -8.91 0.09 21.05
N VAL A 274 -8.62 0.08 19.73
CA VAL A 274 -8.16 1.27 19.00
C VAL A 274 -9.34 2.16 18.57
N ARG A 275 -10.54 1.59 18.35
CA ARG A 275 -11.76 2.37 18.04
C ARG A 275 -12.37 3.11 19.24
N ARG A 276 -11.77 3.06 20.42
CA ARG A 276 -12.14 3.89 21.59
C ARG A 276 -11.24 5.11 21.77
N THR A 277 -10.86 5.77 20.68
CA THR A 277 -10.52 7.19 20.72
C THR A 277 -11.72 7.96 20.16
N PRO A 278 -12.31 8.93 20.90
CA PRO A 278 -13.48 9.65 20.42
C PRO A 278 -13.04 10.57 19.28
N SER A 279 -13.33 10.18 18.05
CA SER A 279 -13.16 11.04 16.89
C SER A 279 -14.22 12.15 16.93
N TYR A 280 -13.72 13.37 17.09
CA TYR A 280 -14.43 14.61 16.82
C TYR A 280 -14.70 14.71 15.31
N SER A 281 -15.97 14.71 14.90
CA SER A 281 -16.54 15.53 13.82
C SER A 281 -17.80 14.90 13.22
N SER A 282 -18.93 15.49 13.54
CA SER A 282 -20.11 15.55 12.67
C SER A 282 -20.83 16.84 13.02
N GLN A 283 -20.41 17.94 12.40
CA GLN A 283 -21.28 19.09 12.23
C GLN A 283 -21.95 18.90 10.87
N GLU A 284 -23.22 18.51 10.95
CA GLU A 284 -24.19 18.56 9.87
C GLU A 284 -24.27 20.02 9.38
N SER A 285 -24.19 20.19 8.07
CA SER A 285 -24.53 21.45 7.39
C SER A 285 -25.95 21.30 6.86
N GLU A 286 -26.91 21.84 7.60
CA GLU A 286 -28.13 22.36 7.00
C GLU A 286 -27.79 23.70 6.36
N PHE A 287 -27.78 23.74 5.03
CA PHE A 287 -28.28 24.84 4.17
C PHE A 287 -28.33 24.38 2.71
#